data_AF-A0A6P0XU58-F1
#
_entry.id   AF-A0A6P0XU58-F1
#
_cell.length_a   1.000
_cell.length_b   1.000
_cell.length_c   1.000
_cell.angle_alpha   90.00
_cell.angle_beta   90.00
_cell.angle_gamma   90.00
#
_symmetry.space_group_name_H-M   'P 1'
#
loop_
_entity.id
_entity.type
_entity.pdbx_description
1 polymer ?
#
loop_
_entity_poly.entity_id
_entity_poly.type
_entity_poly.pdbx_seq_one_letter_code
_entity_poly.pdbx_strand_id
1 'polypeptide(L)' 'MVKTVLIDSWYATKRLIALIDNLGKIYYCPLKKNRLVDDSGGVKKYQKLE' A
#
# COMPACT_ATOMS: atom_id res chain seq x y z
N MET A 1 18.77 -0.55 -13.03
CA MET A 1 18.20 -0.26 -11.69
C MET A 1 16.68 -0.23 -11.82
N VAL A 2 15.94 -1.01 -11.03
CA VAL A 2 14.48 -1.07 -11.10
C VAL A 2 13.90 0.18 -10.45
N LYS A 3 13.22 1.03 -11.22
CA LYS A 3 12.67 2.32 -10.76
C LYS A 3 11.28 2.18 -10.12
N THR A 4 10.50 1.20 -10.55
CA THR A 4 9.09 1.03 -10.19
C THR A 4 8.77 -0.41 -9.83
N VAL A 5 7.84 -0.61 -8.89
CA VAL A 5 7.38 -1.94 -8.46
C VAL A 5 5.90 -2.12 -8.77
N LEU A 6 5.56 -3.14 -9.55
CA LEU A 6 4.18 -3.58 -9.73
C LEU A 6 3.90 -4.73 -8.76
N ILE A 7 2.86 -4.62 -7.94
CA ILE A 7 2.51 -5.61 -6.92
C ILE A 7 1.11 -6.11 -7.19
N ASP A 8 0.90 -7.41 -7.14
CA ASP A 8 -0.44 -7.99 -7.18
C ASP A 8 -1.19 -7.74 -5.87
N SER A 9 -2.52 -7.60 -5.96
CA SER A 9 -3.39 -7.36 -4.80
C SER A 9 -3.25 -8.38 -3.67
N TRP A 10 -2.85 -9.61 -3.98
CA TRP A 10 -2.61 -10.67 -3.01
C TRP A 10 -1.39 -10.40 -2.11
N TYR A 11 -0.39 -9.69 -2.65
CA TYR A 11 0.87 -9.41 -1.96
C TYR A 11 0.94 -8.02 -1.34
N ALA A 12 -0.16 -7.25 -1.41
CA ALA A 12 -0.37 -5.89 -0.88
C ALA A 12 -0.30 -5.76 0.65
N THR A 13 0.64 -6.46 1.30
CA THR A 13 0.80 -6.45 2.76
C THR A 13 1.40 -5.14 3.25
N LYS A 14 1.03 -4.73 4.47
CA LYS A 14 1.47 -3.45 5.05
C LYS A 14 3.00 -3.38 5.17
N ARG A 15 3.62 -4.49 5.56
CA ARG A 15 5.08 -4.59 5.74
C ARG A 15 5.83 -4.47 4.41
N LEU A 16 5.33 -5.13 3.36
CA LEU A 16 5.96 -5.06 2.04
C LEU A 16 5.89 -3.65 1.45
N ILE A 17 4.69 -3.05 1.50
CA ILE A 17 4.47 -1.68 1.01
C ILE A 17 5.37 -0.69 1.77
N ALA A 18 5.41 -0.76 3.10
CA ALA A 18 6.27 0.10 3.92
C ALA A 18 7.76 -0.10 3.63
N LEU A 19 8.20 -1.33 3.33
CA LEU A 19 9.58 -1.60 2.92
C LEU A 19 9.91 -0.90 1.59
N ILE A 20 9.02 -0.99 0.61
CA ILE A 20 9.22 -0.37 -0.71
C ILE A 20 9.22 1.16 -0.61
N ASP A 21 8.34 1.69 0.24
CA ASP A 21 8.24 3.12 0.56
C ASP A 21 9.53 3.64 1.22
N ASN A 22 10.04 2.92 2.23
CA ASN A 22 11.33 3.23 2.87
C ASN A 22 12.54 3.15 1.91
N LEU A 23 12.44 2.34 0.84
CA LEU A 23 13.45 2.27 -0.21
C LEU A 23 13.33 3.41 -1.22
N GLY A 24 12.35 4.31 -1.08
CA GLY A 24 12.13 5.46 -1.97
C GLY A 24 11.69 5.05 -3.38
N LYS A 25 11.04 3.89 -3.52
CA LYS A 25 10.61 3.39 -4.83
C LYS A 25 9.16 3.74 -5.08
N ILE A 26 8.83 4.03 -6.34
CA ILE A 26 7.45 4.20 -6.78
C ILE A 26 6.83 2.82 -6.97
N TYR A 27 5.62 2.60 -6.45
CA TYR A 27 4.93 1.33 -6.58
C TYR A 27 3.45 1.51 -6.90
N TYR A 28 2.89 0.52 -7.59
CA TYR A 28 1.47 0.38 -7.83
C TYR A 28 0.99 -0.98 -7.36
N CYS A 29 -0.12 -0.99 -6.63
CA CYS A 29 -0.76 -2.21 -6.14
C CYS A 29 -2.28 -2.02 -6.11
N PRO A 30 -3.06 -2.91 -6.75
CA PRO A 30 -4.50 -2.92 -6.55
C PRO A 30 -4.82 -3.30 -5.10
N LEU A 31 -5.71 -2.55 -4.45
CA LEU A 31 -6.17 -2.86 -3.10
C LEU A 31 -7.57 -3.47 -3.16
N LYS A 32 -7.79 -4.53 -2.36
CA LYS A 32 -9.12 -5.15 -2.23
C LYS A 32 -10.02 -4.27 -1.37
N LYS A 33 -11.33 -4.22 -1.67
CA LYS A 33 -12.32 -3.42 -0.91
C LYS A 33 -12.33 -3.70 0.60
N ASN A 34 -12.08 -4.94 0.99
CA ASN A 34 -12.03 -5.34 2.39
C ASN A 34 -10.73 -4.93 3.11
N ARG A 35 -9.76 -4.32 2.41
CA ARG A 35 -8.52 -3.84 3.00
C ARG A 35 -8.81 -2.63 3.88
N LEU A 36 -8.35 -2.70 5.12
CA LEU A 36 -8.37 -1.57 6.04
C LEU A 36 -7.19 -0.64 5.74
N VAL A 37 -7.47 0.62 5.42
CA VAL A 37 -6.49 1.66 5.10
C VAL A 37 -6.82 2.95 5.84
N ASP A 38 -5.82 3.80 6.02
CA ASP A 38 -6.00 5.17 6.46
C ASP A 38 -5.33 6.09 5.46
N ASP A 39 -6.12 6.89 4.76
CA ASP A 39 -5.73 7.87 3.76
C ASP A 39 -5.58 9.28 4.35
N SER A 40 -5.94 9.47 5.62
CA SER A 40 -5.90 10.77 6.30
C SER A 40 -4.56 11.11 6.94
N GLY A 41 -3.57 10.21 6.83
CA GLY A 41 -2.23 10.41 7.41
C GLY A 41 -2.20 10.29 8.94
N GLY A 42 -3.06 9.45 9.53
CA GLY A 42 -3.10 9.18 10.97
C GLY A 42 -4.23 9.87 11.74
N VAL A 43 -5.11 10.61 11.06
CA VAL A 43 -6.20 11.36 11.71
C VAL A 43 -7.42 10.47 11.97
N LYS A 44 -7.73 9.57 11.03
CA LYS A 44 -8.85 8.63 11.10
C LYS A 44 -8.35 7.24 11.45
N LYS A 45 -9.23 6.44 12.06
CA LYS A 45 -9.00 5.00 12.18
C LYS A 45 -9.04 4.36 10.80
N TYR A 46 -8.33 3.25 10.67
CA TYR A 46 -8.33 2.45 9.46
C TYR A 46 -9.76 2.01 9.09
N GLN A 47 -10.13 2.26 7.85
CA GLN A 47 -11.45 1.96 7.29
C GLN A 47 -11.32 1.14 6.02
N LYS A 48 -12.40 0.45 5.65
CA LYS A 48 -12.46 -0.28 4.37
C LYS A 48 -12.44 0.73 3.22
N LEU A 49 -11.96 0.29 2.07
CA LEU A 49 -12.07 1.05 0.82
C LEU A 49 -13.52 0.99 0.30
N GLU A 50 -14.08 2.14 -0.08
CA GLU A 50 -15.41 2.26 -0.70
C GLU A 50 -15.41 1.81 -2.19
#